data_AF-A0A7W0Z3K0-F1
#
_entry.id   AF-A0A7W0Z3K0-F1
#
_cell.length_a   1.000
_cell.length_b   1.000
_cell.length_c   1.000
_cell.angle_alpha   90.00
_cell.angle_beta   90.00
_cell.angle_gamma   90.00
#
_symmetry.space_group_name_H-M   'P 1'
#
loop_
_entity.id
_entity.type
_entity.pdbx_description
1 polymer ?
#
loop_
_entity_poly.entity_id
_entity_poly.type
_entity_poly.pdbx_seq_one_letter_code
_entity_poly.pdbx_strand_id
1 'polypeptide(L)'
;MEHSGAGEHGLEGGRSSAVTGTMPDGRPGVAGMAQGPGKREVDLYVRTYNTLLQSSGAIGVSSLEPAHLTAASSLHAGAAEAAPDMNAFMYSTQRLPACIVDVRHIVLGQSARAFERTGLDGMDDWAAVTAPGRRRKWLYDGDETLAAYIASASDLDDLIPTIVAYQIEWNKFNRLFAEDGDLATLVRETAAGERPVPAEADVAAVGDSLLLEPADWRRLQSVWGAALWPNLAKMAATRKRYTLRMLGASYVSYQRSARQWWAPVNHHLLTNGFRDRPIYFISSNTHSIV
;
A
#
# COMPACT_ATOMS: atom_id res chain seq x y z
N MET A 1 -78.25 -36.14 19.69
CA MET A 1 -79.01 -35.00 20.21
C MET A 1 -79.16 -34.02 19.06
N GLU A 2 -80.40 -33.66 18.80
CA GLU A 2 -80.92 -33.04 17.58
C GLU A 2 -80.39 -31.64 17.27
N HIS A 3 -80.70 -31.27 16.02
CA HIS A 3 -80.87 -29.93 15.44
C HIS A 3 -79.67 -29.35 14.71
N SER A 4 -79.74 -29.33 13.36
CA SER A 4 -80.46 -28.34 12.51
C SER A 4 -79.75 -26.99 12.51
N GLY A 5 -79.40 -26.39 11.38
CA GLY A 5 -79.69 -26.76 9.99
C GLY A 5 -79.30 -25.63 9.02
N ALA A 6 -79.53 -25.91 7.75
CA ALA A 6 -79.63 -25.00 6.59
C ALA A 6 -78.36 -24.20 6.20
N GLY A 7 -78.02 -24.02 4.93
CA GLY A 7 -78.69 -24.42 3.70
C GLY A 7 -78.14 -23.60 2.52
N GLU A 8 -78.52 -24.05 1.33
CA GLU A 8 -78.40 -23.38 0.02
C GLU A 8 -77.10 -23.58 -0.80
N HIS A 9 -77.23 -24.57 -1.68
CA HIS A 9 -76.47 -24.77 -2.90
C HIS A 9 -77.40 -24.54 -4.10
N GLY A 10 -76.89 -23.87 -5.14
CA GLY A 10 -77.43 -23.88 -6.51
C GLY A 10 -78.01 -22.54 -6.95
N LEU A 11 -77.71 -21.98 -8.12
CA LEU A 11 -77.12 -22.48 -9.36
C LEU A 11 -76.63 -21.30 -10.23
N GLU A 12 -75.91 -21.66 -11.30
CA GLU A 12 -75.66 -20.92 -12.55
C GLU A 12 -74.37 -20.08 -12.69
N GLY A 13 -73.36 -20.71 -13.29
CA GLY A 13 -73.14 -20.61 -14.74
C GLY A 13 -72.62 -19.27 -15.29
N GLY A 14 -71.35 -19.25 -15.71
CA GLY A 14 -70.82 -18.16 -16.55
C GLY A 14 -69.35 -18.34 -16.91
N ARG A 15 -69.05 -18.44 -18.20
CA ARG A 15 -67.77 -18.84 -18.79
C ARG A 15 -66.67 -17.76 -18.74
N SER A 16 -65.42 -18.24 -18.62
CA SER A 16 -64.21 -17.82 -19.35
C SER A 16 -63.67 -16.39 -19.17
N SER A 17 -62.50 -16.26 -18.52
CA SER A 17 -61.28 -15.77 -19.19
C SER A 17 -60.04 -15.94 -18.33
N ALA A 18 -58.91 -16.10 -19.03
CA ALA A 18 -57.63 -16.59 -18.55
C ALA A 18 -56.91 -15.66 -17.56
N VAL A 19 -56.07 -16.33 -16.76
CA VAL A 19 -55.23 -15.86 -15.67
C VAL A 19 -54.11 -14.94 -16.17
N THR A 20 -54.06 -13.73 -15.60
CA THR A 20 -52.84 -12.93 -15.42
C THR A 20 -53.00 -12.12 -14.14
N GLY A 21 -52.34 -12.58 -13.06
CA GLY A 21 -52.36 -11.95 -11.75
C GLY A 21 -50.98 -12.06 -11.11
N THR A 22 -50.19 -11.01 -11.28
CA THR A 22 -48.86 -10.81 -10.71
C THR A 22 -48.97 -10.64 -9.19
N MET A 23 -48.35 -11.52 -8.42
CA MET A 23 -48.18 -11.38 -6.96
C MET A 23 -46.86 -10.63 -6.68
N PRO A 24 -46.81 -9.72 -5.69
CA PRO A 24 -45.58 -9.04 -5.30
C PRO A 24 -44.78 -9.92 -4.32
N ASP A 25 -43.61 -10.41 -4.73
CA ASP A 25 -42.66 -11.09 -3.84
C ASP A 25 -41.76 -10.03 -3.18
N GLY A 26 -42.10 -9.64 -1.96
CA GLY A 26 -41.27 -8.80 -1.11
C GLY A 26 -40.14 -9.64 -0.51
N ARG A 27 -38.92 -9.49 -1.04
CA ARG A 27 -37.70 -9.98 -0.39
C ARG A 27 -36.91 -8.80 0.20
N PRO A 28 -36.44 -8.93 1.45
CA PRO A 28 -35.77 -7.83 2.15
C PRO A 28 -34.41 -7.52 1.53
N GLY A 29 -34.09 -6.22 1.54
CA GLY A 29 -32.92 -5.63 0.89
C GLY A 29 -31.61 -6.29 1.31
N VAL A 30 -30.83 -6.65 0.31
CA VAL A 30 -29.43 -7.03 0.46
C VAL A 30 -28.68 -5.79 0.96
N ALA A 31 -28.26 -5.85 2.22
CA ALA A 31 -27.39 -4.87 2.86
C ALA A 31 -26.09 -4.72 2.06
N GLY A 32 -25.56 -3.49 2.08
CA GLY A 32 -24.58 -2.94 1.14
C GLY A 32 -23.45 -3.90 0.74
N MET A 33 -23.40 -4.20 -0.56
CA MET A 33 -22.17 -4.62 -1.21
C MET A 33 -21.10 -3.56 -0.96
N ALA A 34 -19.97 -3.97 -0.40
CA ALA A 34 -18.74 -3.19 -0.36
C ALA A 34 -18.41 -2.76 -1.79
N GLN A 35 -18.75 -1.52 -2.14
CA GLN A 35 -18.31 -0.92 -3.38
C GLN A 35 -16.78 -0.84 -3.29
N GLY A 36 -16.09 -1.49 -4.22
CA GLY A 36 -14.64 -1.31 -4.37
C GLY A 36 -14.28 0.18 -4.50
N PRO A 37 -12.99 0.53 -4.35
CA PRO A 37 -12.55 1.91 -4.25
C PRO A 37 -13.18 2.76 -5.36
N GLY A 38 -14.00 3.73 -4.97
CA GLY A 38 -14.51 4.69 -5.93
C GLY A 38 -13.36 5.51 -6.48
N LYS A 39 -13.37 5.75 -7.79
CA LYS A 39 -12.35 6.56 -8.48
C LYS A 39 -12.13 7.91 -7.77
N ARG A 40 -13.20 8.47 -7.18
CA ARG A 40 -13.18 9.74 -6.46
C ARG A 40 -12.30 9.70 -5.21
N GLU A 41 -12.40 8.62 -4.43
CA GLU A 41 -11.67 8.44 -3.18
C GLU A 41 -10.16 8.24 -3.46
N VAL A 42 -9.84 7.48 -4.52
CA VAL A 42 -8.47 7.34 -5.02
C VAL A 42 -7.92 8.68 -5.50
N ASP A 43 -8.68 9.43 -6.31
CA ASP A 43 -8.27 10.76 -6.79
C ASP A 43 -8.04 11.74 -5.62
N LEU A 44 -8.88 11.66 -4.58
CA LEU A 44 -8.72 12.47 -3.36
C LEU A 44 -7.44 12.10 -2.60
N TYR A 45 -7.14 10.81 -2.47
CA TYR A 45 -5.91 10.36 -1.83
C TYR A 45 -4.67 10.81 -2.60
N VAL A 46 -4.69 10.69 -3.94
CA VAL A 46 -3.65 11.21 -4.84
C VAL A 46 -3.42 12.70 -4.63
N ARG A 47 -4.49 13.49 -4.58
CA ARG A 47 -4.38 14.93 -4.30
C ARG A 47 -3.84 15.21 -2.91
N THR A 48 -4.23 14.41 -1.92
CA THR A 48 -3.85 14.60 -0.51
C THR A 48 -2.34 14.45 -0.34
N TYR A 49 -1.75 13.33 -0.76
CA TYR A 49 -0.30 13.17 -0.60
C TYR A 49 0.47 14.14 -1.50
N ASN A 50 -0.02 14.43 -2.72
CA ASN A 50 0.65 15.40 -3.57
C ASN A 50 0.70 16.78 -2.90
N THR A 51 -0.39 17.21 -2.28
CA THR A 51 -0.48 18.49 -1.57
C THR A 51 0.46 18.54 -0.37
N LEU A 52 0.45 17.49 0.46
CA LEU A 52 1.29 17.44 1.66
C LEU A 52 2.79 17.38 1.31
N LEU A 53 3.16 16.68 0.24
CA LEU A 53 4.53 16.63 -0.26
C LEU A 53 4.99 17.93 -0.93
N GLN A 54 4.10 18.88 -1.25
CA GLN A 54 4.54 20.22 -1.71
C GLN A 54 5.04 21.08 -0.55
N SER A 55 4.72 20.72 0.69
CA SER A 55 5.24 21.42 1.85
C SER A 55 6.77 21.29 1.90
N SER A 56 7.44 22.34 2.37
CA SER A 56 8.91 22.39 2.45
C SER A 56 9.50 21.48 3.54
N GLY A 57 8.66 21.01 4.47
CA GLY A 57 9.04 20.22 5.63
C GLY A 57 8.84 18.72 5.46
N ALA A 58 9.39 17.96 6.40
CA ALA A 58 9.05 16.55 6.54
C ALA A 58 7.63 16.43 7.12
N ILE A 59 6.82 15.55 6.56
CA ILE A 59 5.50 15.17 7.07
C ILE A 59 5.57 13.78 7.70
N GLY A 60 4.80 13.52 8.75
CA GLY A 60 4.66 12.16 9.25
C GLY A 60 3.81 11.31 8.31
N VAL A 61 4.20 10.07 8.03
CA VAL A 61 3.38 9.13 7.24
C VAL A 61 2.00 8.92 7.86
N SER A 62 1.89 9.07 9.18
CA SER A 62 0.61 9.01 9.90
C SER A 62 -0.41 10.04 9.45
N SER A 63 0.00 11.19 8.86
CA SER A 63 -0.96 12.17 8.32
C SER A 63 -1.65 11.69 7.04
N LEU A 64 -1.12 10.65 6.40
CA LEU A 64 -1.67 10.06 5.17
C LEU A 64 -2.59 8.86 5.46
N GLU A 65 -2.49 8.25 6.64
CA GLU A 65 -3.27 7.06 7.02
C GLU A 65 -4.79 7.26 6.89
N PRO A 66 -5.42 8.37 7.36
CA PRO A 66 -6.87 8.52 7.24
C PRO A 66 -7.35 8.57 5.78
N ALA A 67 -6.60 9.27 4.92
CA ALA A 67 -6.90 9.35 3.50
C ALA A 67 -6.65 8.01 2.80
N HIS A 68 -5.61 7.26 3.21
CA HIS A 68 -5.33 5.91 2.72
C HIS A 68 -6.44 4.92 3.07
N LEU A 69 -6.93 4.95 4.31
CA LEU A 69 -8.05 4.11 4.76
C LEU A 69 -9.34 4.44 3.98
N THR A 70 -9.62 5.73 3.79
CA THR A 70 -10.79 6.19 3.02
C THR A 70 -10.70 5.78 1.55
N ALA A 71 -9.49 5.76 0.98
CA ALA A 71 -9.27 5.35 -0.39
C ALA A 71 -9.59 3.87 -0.64
N ALA A 72 -9.64 3.04 0.41
CA ALA A 72 -10.00 1.61 0.35
C ALA A 72 -9.28 0.87 -0.78
N SER A 73 -7.94 1.02 -0.85
CA SER A 73 -7.13 0.43 -1.91
C SER A 73 -7.31 -1.09 -1.96
N SER A 74 -7.50 -1.64 -3.17
CA SER A 74 -7.56 -3.09 -3.36
C SER A 74 -6.24 -3.82 -3.03
N LEU A 75 -5.11 -3.10 -3.05
CA LEU A 75 -3.81 -3.62 -2.64
C LEU A 75 -3.62 -3.64 -1.12
N HIS A 76 -4.57 -3.10 -0.37
CA HIS A 76 -4.56 -3.02 1.08
C HIS A 76 -5.98 -3.12 1.65
N ALA A 77 -6.66 -4.23 1.32
CA ALA A 77 -8.06 -4.44 1.65
C ALA A 77 -8.30 -4.51 3.17
N GLY A 78 -7.35 -5.07 3.92
CA GLY A 78 -7.43 -5.20 5.37
C GLY A 78 -6.95 -3.96 6.14
N ALA A 79 -6.74 -2.80 5.50
CA ALA A 79 -6.12 -1.65 6.17
C ALA A 79 -6.84 -1.20 7.46
N ALA A 80 -8.17 -1.29 7.49
CA ALA A 80 -8.99 -0.93 8.65
C ALA A 80 -9.20 -2.07 9.66
N GLU A 81 -8.81 -3.31 9.31
CA GLU A 81 -8.94 -4.49 10.17
C GLU A 81 -7.93 -4.43 11.33
N ALA A 82 -8.26 -5.10 12.44
CA ALA A 82 -7.30 -5.28 13.53
C ALA A 82 -6.18 -6.25 13.12
N ALA A 83 -6.52 -7.31 12.37
CA ALA A 83 -5.56 -8.29 11.88
C ALA A 83 -4.62 -7.69 10.81
N PRO A 84 -3.36 -8.13 10.75
CA PRO A 84 -2.46 -7.75 9.68
C PRO A 84 -2.94 -8.22 8.30
N ASP A 85 -2.96 -7.33 7.31
CA ASP A 85 -3.13 -7.66 5.90
C ASP A 85 -1.78 -8.13 5.32
N MET A 86 -1.58 -9.44 5.33
CA MET A 86 -0.35 -10.05 4.85
C MET A 86 -0.12 -9.86 3.35
N ASN A 87 -1.16 -9.67 2.55
CA ASN A 87 -0.96 -9.40 1.12
C ASN A 87 -0.36 -8.01 0.92
N ALA A 88 -0.89 -7.00 1.61
CA ALA A 88 -0.38 -5.64 1.58
C ALA A 88 1.03 -5.54 2.19
N PHE A 89 1.27 -6.22 3.31
CA PHE A 89 2.55 -6.20 3.99
C PHE A 89 3.65 -6.87 3.15
N MET A 90 3.37 -8.02 2.53
CA MET A 90 4.31 -8.71 1.65
C MET A 90 4.54 -7.95 0.34
N TYR A 91 3.49 -7.35 -0.22
CA TYR A 91 3.61 -6.46 -1.38
C TYR A 91 4.57 -5.30 -1.10
N SER A 92 4.47 -4.73 0.10
CA SER A 92 5.29 -3.59 0.54
C SER A 92 6.73 -4.00 0.85
N THR A 93 6.92 -5.13 1.53
CA THR A 93 8.25 -5.69 1.81
C THR A 93 9.03 -5.99 0.53
N GLN A 94 8.35 -6.38 -0.56
CA GLN A 94 9.00 -6.58 -1.85
C GLN A 94 9.34 -5.27 -2.58
N ARG A 95 8.73 -4.14 -2.24
CA ARG A 95 8.92 -2.85 -2.93
C ARG A 95 9.78 -1.85 -2.17
N LEU A 96 10.09 -2.16 -0.92
CA LEU A 96 10.95 -1.36 -0.06
C LEU A 96 12.27 -2.12 0.19
N PRO A 97 13.42 -1.44 0.30
CA PRO A 97 14.68 -2.08 0.67
C PRO A 97 14.59 -2.74 2.06
N ALA A 98 15.38 -3.79 2.30
CA ALA A 98 15.37 -4.51 3.58
C ALA A 98 15.68 -3.61 4.79
N CYS A 99 16.50 -2.56 4.62
CA CYS A 99 16.80 -1.57 5.67
C CYS A 99 15.60 -0.72 6.10
N ILE A 100 14.45 -0.80 5.42
CA ILE A 100 13.24 -0.06 5.81
C ILE A 100 12.84 -0.33 7.27
N VAL A 101 13.19 -1.51 7.79
CA VAL A 101 12.98 -1.90 9.19
C VAL A 101 13.75 -1.04 10.21
N ASP A 102 14.77 -0.31 9.77
CA ASP A 102 15.61 0.57 10.61
C ASP A 102 15.37 2.05 10.32
N VAL A 103 14.87 2.35 9.12
CA VAL A 103 14.58 3.70 8.65
C VAL A 103 13.53 4.41 9.51
N ARG A 104 13.72 5.72 9.69
CA ARG A 104 12.73 6.68 10.20
C ARG A 104 12.45 7.81 9.22
N HIS A 105 13.46 8.22 8.46
CA HIS A 105 13.36 9.37 7.55
C HIS A 105 13.46 8.91 6.11
N ILE A 106 12.42 9.17 5.32
CA ILE A 106 12.39 8.86 3.90
C ILE A 106 12.40 10.17 3.11
N VAL A 107 13.45 10.35 2.32
CA VAL A 107 13.68 11.57 1.54
C VAL A 107 13.56 11.26 0.06
N LEU A 108 12.68 11.98 -0.62
CA LEU A 108 12.35 11.75 -2.03
C LEU A 108 12.93 12.88 -2.86
N GLY A 109 13.65 12.59 -3.93
CA GLY A 109 14.23 13.63 -4.78
C GLY A 109 14.34 13.22 -6.24
N GLN A 110 14.38 14.19 -7.14
CA GLN A 110 14.46 13.92 -8.59
C GLN A 110 15.89 13.95 -9.14
N SER A 111 16.85 14.48 -8.37
CA SER A 111 18.25 14.63 -8.81
C SER A 111 19.18 14.75 -7.63
N ALA A 112 20.46 14.37 -7.79
CA ALA A 112 21.50 14.52 -6.76
C ALA A 112 21.57 15.97 -6.22
N ARG A 113 21.54 16.95 -7.12
CA ARG A 113 21.52 18.38 -6.78
C ARG A 113 20.33 18.79 -5.88
N ALA A 114 19.20 18.09 -5.96
CA ALA A 114 18.07 18.37 -5.06
C ALA A 114 18.37 17.97 -3.61
N PHE A 115 19.14 16.90 -3.42
CA PHE A 115 19.59 16.43 -2.12
C PHE A 115 20.68 17.35 -1.52
N GLU A 116 21.74 17.63 -2.28
CA GLU A 116 22.84 18.54 -1.89
C GLU A 116 22.31 19.91 -1.39
N ARG A 117 21.37 20.50 -2.13
CA ARG A 117 20.77 21.80 -1.78
C ARG A 117 20.03 21.83 -0.44
N THR A 118 19.76 20.67 0.15
CA THR A 118 19.05 20.54 1.43
C THR A 118 19.94 20.08 2.58
N GLY A 119 21.27 20.11 2.37
CA GLY A 119 22.26 19.72 3.38
C GLY A 119 22.43 18.21 3.52
N LEU A 120 21.90 17.43 2.58
CA LEU A 120 22.23 16.01 2.43
C LEU A 120 23.45 15.91 1.51
N ASP A 121 24.57 16.46 1.99
CA ASP A 121 25.87 16.37 1.33
C ASP A 121 26.47 14.98 1.60
N GLY A 122 27.37 14.50 0.73
CA GLY A 122 28.04 13.20 0.94
C GLY A 122 27.18 11.97 0.65
N MET A 123 26.10 12.11 -0.13
CA MET A 123 25.31 10.97 -0.59
C MET A 123 26.09 9.97 -1.44
N ASP A 124 27.28 10.34 -1.93
CA ASP A 124 28.19 9.43 -2.63
C ASP A 124 28.72 8.31 -1.72
N ASP A 125 28.77 8.55 -0.40
CA ASP A 125 29.18 7.56 0.60
C ASP A 125 28.01 6.68 1.09
N TRP A 126 26.77 7.03 0.74
CA TRP A 126 25.59 6.28 1.16
C TRP A 126 25.51 4.94 0.43
N ALA A 127 25.08 3.91 1.15
CA ALA A 127 24.96 2.57 0.60
C ALA A 127 23.83 2.50 -0.43
N ALA A 128 24.16 2.09 -1.65
CA ALA A 128 23.15 1.78 -2.66
C ALA A 128 22.40 0.51 -2.27
N VAL A 129 21.09 0.63 -2.05
CA VAL A 129 20.22 -0.50 -1.66
C VAL A 129 19.14 -0.74 -2.71
N THR A 130 18.56 -1.94 -2.71
CA THR A 130 17.56 -2.34 -3.72
C THR A 130 16.37 -3.03 -3.08
N ALA A 131 15.22 -2.95 -3.74
CA ALA A 131 14.02 -3.72 -3.40
C ALA A 131 13.79 -4.83 -4.44
N PRO A 132 13.30 -6.03 -4.06
CA PRO A 132 13.12 -7.15 -4.98
C PRO A 132 12.15 -6.90 -6.15
N GLY A 133 11.00 -6.30 -5.86
CA GLY A 133 9.81 -6.26 -6.73
C GLY A 133 9.65 -4.98 -7.54
N ARG A 134 10.46 -3.95 -7.30
CA ARG A 134 10.46 -2.73 -8.13
C ARG A 134 11.83 -2.05 -8.13
N ARG A 135 12.39 -1.87 -9.33
CA ARG A 135 13.68 -1.19 -9.52
C ARG A 135 13.52 0.31 -9.28
N ARG A 136 14.04 0.80 -8.15
CA ARG A 136 14.19 2.22 -7.82
C ARG A 136 15.58 2.43 -7.24
N LYS A 137 16.21 3.57 -7.55
CA LYS A 137 17.52 3.91 -6.97
C LYS A 137 17.29 4.41 -5.54
N TRP A 138 17.82 3.65 -4.59
CA TRP A 138 17.78 3.98 -3.17
C TRP A 138 19.20 4.18 -2.65
N LEU A 139 19.35 5.11 -1.71
CA LEU A 139 20.58 5.33 -0.95
C LEU A 139 20.23 5.33 0.52
N TYR A 140 21.00 4.59 1.32
CA TYR A 140 20.80 4.46 2.76
C TYR A 140 22.03 4.99 3.49
N ASP A 141 21.82 5.82 4.50
CA ASP A 141 22.90 6.41 5.31
C ASP A 141 23.58 5.41 6.26
N GLY A 142 23.01 4.22 6.43
CA GLY A 142 23.49 3.21 7.37
C GLY A 142 22.83 3.28 8.75
N ASP A 143 21.97 4.27 9.00
CA ASP A 143 21.40 4.56 10.32
C ASP A 143 19.87 4.66 10.29
N GLU A 144 19.29 5.78 9.83
CA GLU A 144 17.84 5.97 9.86
C GLU A 144 17.27 6.72 8.65
N THR A 145 18.10 7.13 7.68
CA THR A 145 17.67 7.90 6.51
C THR A 145 17.76 7.10 5.23
N LEU A 146 16.64 6.99 4.52
CA LEU A 146 16.53 6.37 3.22
C LEU A 146 16.16 7.42 2.16
N ALA A 147 17.07 7.65 1.22
CA ALA A 147 16.82 8.49 0.07
C ALA A 147 16.33 7.66 -1.12
N ALA A 148 15.31 8.17 -1.81
CA ALA A 148 14.73 7.57 -3.00
C ALA A 148 14.76 8.55 -4.17
N TYR A 149 15.28 8.10 -5.31
CA TYR A 149 15.13 8.86 -6.55
C TYR A 149 13.76 8.60 -7.16
N ILE A 150 13.03 9.68 -7.47
CA ILE A 150 11.70 9.65 -8.09
C ILE A 150 11.81 10.24 -9.49
N ALA A 151 11.47 9.45 -10.50
CA ALA A 151 11.58 9.84 -11.91
C ALA A 151 10.23 10.30 -12.51
N SER A 152 9.10 9.92 -11.91
CA SER A 152 7.76 10.22 -12.44
C SER A 152 6.70 10.42 -11.34
N ALA A 153 5.54 10.94 -11.72
CA ALA A 153 4.36 10.94 -10.85
C ALA A 153 3.96 9.51 -10.44
N SER A 154 3.98 8.56 -11.38
CA SER A 154 3.68 7.15 -11.10
C SER A 154 4.64 6.49 -10.11
N ASP A 155 5.86 7.02 -9.93
CA ASP A 155 6.75 6.57 -8.87
C ASP A 155 6.22 6.92 -7.48
N LEU A 156 5.60 8.10 -7.33
CA LEU A 156 4.93 8.51 -6.09
C LEU A 156 3.63 7.73 -5.89
N ASP A 157 2.85 7.56 -6.96
CA ASP A 157 1.57 6.86 -6.92
C ASP A 157 1.70 5.41 -6.43
N ASP A 158 2.85 4.76 -6.68
CA ASP A 158 3.18 3.43 -6.14
C ASP A 158 3.89 3.51 -4.78
N LEU A 159 4.84 4.44 -4.61
CA LEU A 159 5.69 4.45 -3.43
C LEU A 159 4.95 4.92 -2.17
N ILE A 160 4.16 5.98 -2.27
CA ILE A 160 3.50 6.57 -1.11
C ILE A 160 2.50 5.59 -0.48
N PRO A 161 1.58 4.96 -1.25
CA PRO A 161 0.68 3.97 -0.67
C PRO A 161 1.43 2.76 -0.10
N THR A 162 2.54 2.34 -0.73
CA THR A 162 3.38 1.25 -0.23
C THR A 162 3.98 1.55 1.14
N ILE A 163 4.54 2.76 1.33
CA ILE A 163 5.10 3.17 2.63
C ILE A 163 4.02 3.27 3.69
N VAL A 164 2.86 3.85 3.36
CA VAL A 164 1.73 3.97 4.28
C VAL A 164 1.21 2.59 4.70
N ALA A 165 1.02 1.68 3.74
CA ALA A 165 0.61 0.31 4.01
C ALA A 165 1.60 -0.40 4.93
N TYR A 166 2.91 -0.32 4.62
CA TYR A 166 3.94 -0.91 5.48
C TYR A 166 3.88 -0.39 6.92
N GLN A 167 3.68 0.92 7.11
CA GLN A 167 3.57 1.49 8.46
C GLN A 167 2.33 1.00 9.21
N ILE A 168 1.17 1.00 8.56
CA ILE A 168 -0.09 0.53 9.15
C ILE A 168 0.09 -0.91 9.62
N GLU A 169 0.57 -1.78 8.73
CA GLU A 169 0.73 -3.20 9.00
C GLU A 169 1.79 -3.48 10.07
N TRP A 170 2.92 -2.77 10.04
CA TRP A 170 3.90 -2.83 11.12
C TRP A 170 3.27 -2.47 12.48
N ASN A 171 2.46 -1.42 12.50
CA ASN A 171 1.85 -0.94 13.74
C ASN A 171 0.76 -1.88 14.26
N LYS A 172 0.11 -2.66 13.40
CA LYS A 172 -0.77 -3.77 13.84
C LYS A 172 0.03 -4.87 14.52
N PHE A 173 1.15 -5.30 13.94
CA PHE A 173 2.05 -6.25 14.60
C PHE A 173 2.56 -5.73 15.95
N ASN A 174 3.04 -4.49 16.00
CA ASN A 174 3.50 -3.87 17.24
C ASN A 174 2.40 -3.86 18.31
N ARG A 175 1.15 -3.62 17.93
CA ARG A 175 0.00 -3.68 18.85
C ARG A 175 -0.23 -5.09 19.38
N LEU A 176 -0.18 -6.12 18.54
CA LEU A 176 -0.32 -7.52 18.96
C LEU A 176 0.78 -7.91 19.96
N PHE A 177 2.04 -7.51 19.72
CA PHE A 177 3.13 -7.71 20.68
C PHE A 177 2.94 -6.92 21.98
N ALA A 178 2.35 -5.72 21.93
CA ALA A 178 2.07 -4.94 23.13
C ALA A 178 0.94 -5.56 23.98
N GLU A 179 0.02 -6.28 23.34
CA GLU A 179 -1.07 -7.03 24.00
C GLU A 179 -0.59 -8.37 24.59
N ASP A 180 0.49 -8.96 24.05
CA ASP A 180 1.10 -10.23 24.50
C ASP A 180 2.58 -10.05 24.89
N GLY A 181 2.82 -9.73 26.18
CA GLY A 181 4.15 -9.48 26.72
C GLY A 181 5.06 -10.72 26.77
N ASP A 182 4.49 -11.92 26.84
CA ASP A 182 5.22 -13.18 26.82
C ASP A 182 5.75 -13.44 25.41
N LEU A 183 4.92 -13.21 24.39
CA LEU A 183 5.34 -13.25 23.00
C LEU A 183 6.43 -12.22 22.69
N ALA A 184 6.28 -10.98 23.17
CA ALA A 184 7.29 -9.95 23.00
C ALA A 184 8.64 -10.34 23.63
N THR A 185 8.60 -10.98 24.80
CA THR A 185 9.80 -11.50 25.48
C THR A 185 10.43 -12.65 24.69
N LEU A 186 9.61 -13.60 24.23
CA LEU A 186 10.04 -14.73 23.41
C LEU A 186 10.80 -14.28 22.16
N VAL A 187 10.25 -13.36 21.37
CA VAL A 187 10.90 -12.90 20.13
C VAL A 187 12.19 -12.15 20.41
N ARG A 188 12.26 -11.38 21.51
CA ARG A 188 13.45 -10.63 21.91
C ARG A 188 14.59 -11.56 22.32
N GLU A 189 14.33 -12.53 23.21
CA GLU A 189 15.33 -13.51 23.67
C GLU A 189 15.82 -14.38 22.51
N THR A 190 14.91 -14.78 21.62
CA THR A 190 15.25 -15.55 20.42
C THR A 190 16.14 -14.74 19.47
N ALA A 191 15.83 -13.46 19.25
CA ALA A 191 16.65 -12.58 18.41
C ALA A 191 18.04 -12.29 19.00
N ALA A 192 18.15 -12.26 20.34
CA ALA A 192 19.42 -12.08 21.05
C ALA A 192 20.27 -13.37 21.11
N GLY A 193 19.73 -14.52 20.71
CA GLY A 193 20.39 -15.82 20.84
C GLY A 193 20.45 -16.34 22.28
N GLU A 194 19.72 -15.70 23.20
CA GLU A 194 19.58 -16.12 24.60
C GLU A 194 18.66 -17.33 24.74
N ARG A 195 17.80 -17.53 23.74
CA ARG A 195 16.89 -18.67 23.61
C ARG A 195 17.05 -19.32 22.24
N PRO A 196 17.01 -20.66 22.13
CA PRO A 196 16.98 -21.32 20.83
C PRO A 196 15.72 -20.92 20.06
N VAL A 197 15.83 -20.91 18.74
CA VAL A 197 14.67 -20.73 17.86
C VAL A 197 13.60 -21.78 18.22
N PRO A 198 12.34 -21.36 18.46
CA PRO A 198 11.27 -22.29 18.82
C PRO A 198 11.12 -23.42 17.81
N ALA A 199 10.68 -24.60 18.28
CA ALA A 199 10.40 -25.72 17.38
C ALA A 199 9.19 -25.39 16.49
N GLU A 200 9.02 -26.11 15.37
CA GLU A 200 7.96 -25.82 14.38
C GLU A 200 6.54 -25.72 15.00
N ALA A 201 6.25 -26.53 16.03
CA ALA A 201 4.99 -26.48 16.75
C ALA A 201 4.79 -25.17 17.55
N ASP A 202 5.85 -24.67 18.17
CA ASP A 202 5.84 -23.40 18.92
C ASP A 202 5.82 -22.20 17.96
N VAL A 203 6.41 -22.37 16.77
CA VAL A 203 6.38 -21.38 15.68
C VAL A 203 4.96 -21.18 15.15
N ALA A 204 4.15 -22.24 15.09
CA ALA A 204 2.72 -22.11 14.74
C ALA A 204 1.97 -21.26 15.79
N ALA A 205 2.24 -21.47 17.08
CA ALA A 205 1.65 -20.68 18.15
C ALA A 205 2.05 -19.19 18.06
N VAL A 206 3.30 -18.89 17.69
CA VAL A 206 3.74 -17.51 17.40
C VAL A 206 2.95 -16.91 16.24
N GLY A 207 2.73 -17.67 15.16
CA GLY A 207 1.90 -17.24 14.04
C GLY A 207 0.45 -16.94 14.46
N ASP A 208 -0.15 -17.82 15.24
CA ASP A 208 -1.52 -17.66 15.75
C ASP A 208 -1.67 -16.41 16.63
N SER A 209 -0.72 -16.14 17.54
CA SER A 209 -0.72 -14.92 18.36
C SER A 209 -0.56 -13.64 17.53
N LEU A 210 0.07 -13.74 16.36
CA LEU A 210 0.18 -12.64 15.40
C LEU A 210 -0.99 -12.57 14.40
N LEU A 211 -2.02 -13.40 14.59
CA LEU A 211 -3.19 -13.53 13.72
C LEU A 211 -2.81 -13.90 12.28
N LEU A 212 -1.78 -14.74 12.12
CA LEU A 212 -1.26 -15.15 10.82
C LEU A 212 -1.70 -16.56 10.47
N GLU A 213 -2.17 -16.73 9.23
CA GLU A 213 -2.36 -18.08 8.69
C GLU A 213 -1.00 -18.79 8.50
N PRO A 214 -0.93 -20.12 8.61
CA PRO A 214 0.31 -20.88 8.41
C PRO A 214 0.99 -20.64 7.06
N ALA A 215 0.21 -20.28 6.02
CA ALA A 215 0.76 -19.92 4.71
C ALA A 215 1.47 -18.57 4.74
N ASP A 216 0.89 -17.58 5.39
CA ASP A 216 1.46 -16.23 5.49
C ASP A 216 2.69 -16.19 6.40
N TRP A 217 2.68 -16.97 7.48
CA TRP A 217 3.88 -17.16 8.29
C TRP A 217 5.05 -17.71 7.45
N ARG A 218 4.83 -18.78 6.67
CA ARG A 218 5.86 -19.34 5.77
C ARG A 218 6.33 -18.35 4.72
N ARG A 219 5.43 -17.51 4.18
CA ARG A 219 5.79 -16.44 3.25
C ARG A 219 6.71 -15.41 3.91
N LEU A 220 6.39 -15.01 5.15
CA LEU A 220 7.20 -14.07 5.92
C LEU A 220 8.59 -14.63 6.24
N GLN A 221 8.65 -15.89 6.68
CA GLN A 221 9.91 -16.62 6.91
C GLN A 221 10.76 -16.67 5.64
N SER A 222 10.16 -16.95 4.49
CA SER A 222 10.87 -17.02 3.21
C SER A 222 11.47 -15.68 2.79
N VAL A 223 10.75 -14.57 3.00
CA VAL A 223 11.21 -13.24 2.59
C VAL A 223 12.26 -12.65 3.53
N TRP A 224 12.14 -12.85 4.84
CA TRP A 224 13.11 -12.32 5.80
C TRP A 224 14.26 -13.27 6.11
N GLY A 225 14.09 -14.58 5.91
CA GLY A 225 15.11 -15.59 6.17
C GLY A 225 15.72 -15.44 7.58
N ALA A 226 17.05 -15.30 7.64
CA ALA A 226 17.77 -15.13 8.90
C ALA A 226 17.38 -13.85 9.68
N ALA A 227 16.81 -12.84 9.02
CA ALA A 227 16.38 -11.60 9.65
C ALA A 227 14.99 -11.68 10.29
N LEU A 228 14.29 -12.82 10.22
CA LEU A 228 12.93 -12.98 10.76
C LEU A 228 12.83 -12.59 12.23
N TRP A 229 13.55 -13.27 13.11
CA TRP A 229 13.48 -13.01 14.55
C TRP A 229 13.99 -11.61 14.94
N PRO A 230 15.12 -11.12 14.38
CA PRO A 230 15.52 -9.72 14.57
C PRO A 230 14.43 -8.70 14.16
N ASN A 231 13.74 -8.93 13.05
CA ASN A 231 12.68 -8.03 12.58
C ASN A 231 11.44 -8.09 13.48
N LEU A 232 11.03 -9.29 13.92
CA LEU A 232 9.93 -9.45 14.88
C LEU A 232 10.26 -8.79 16.22
N ALA A 233 11.50 -8.90 16.71
CA ALA A 233 11.93 -8.20 17.92
C ALA A 233 11.88 -6.67 17.76
N LYS A 234 12.29 -6.13 16.60
CA LYS A 234 12.14 -4.69 16.28
C LYS A 234 10.66 -4.27 16.24
N MET A 235 9.79 -5.10 15.66
CA MET A 235 8.33 -4.89 15.64
C MET A 235 7.74 -4.88 17.04
N ALA A 236 8.15 -5.80 17.91
CA ALA A 236 7.70 -5.85 19.30
C ALA A 236 8.17 -4.61 20.09
N ALA A 237 9.40 -4.17 19.85
CA ALA A 237 9.99 -3.05 20.60
C ALA A 237 9.38 -1.69 20.24
N THR A 238 9.10 -1.43 18.97
CA THR A 238 8.73 -0.07 18.52
C THR A 238 7.70 -0.05 17.41
N ARG A 239 6.70 0.83 17.56
CA ARG A 239 5.84 1.26 16.45
C ARG A 239 6.66 2.00 15.38
N LYS A 240 6.30 1.82 14.12
CA LYS A 240 6.84 2.62 13.02
C LYS A 240 6.21 3.99 12.95
N ARG A 241 7.08 4.97 12.72
CA ARG A 241 6.79 6.40 12.59
C ARG A 241 7.70 6.99 11.53
N TYR A 242 7.41 6.69 10.27
CA TYR A 242 8.16 7.26 9.15
C TYR A 242 7.82 8.73 8.97
N THR A 243 8.80 9.50 8.50
CA THR A 243 8.57 10.82 7.93
C THR A 243 8.91 10.82 6.45
N LEU A 244 8.16 11.56 5.65
CA LEU A 244 8.40 11.78 4.23
C LEU A 244 8.78 13.23 3.98
N ARG A 245 9.81 13.44 3.17
CA ARG A 245 10.18 14.78 2.69
C ARG A 245 10.46 14.74 1.19
N MET A 246 9.72 15.53 0.41
CA MET A 246 10.00 15.70 -1.02
C MET A 246 10.97 16.86 -1.22
N LEU A 247 12.04 16.61 -1.98
CA LEU A 247 13.05 17.58 -2.34
C LEU A 247 12.83 18.07 -3.77
N GLY A 248 12.60 19.38 -3.89
CA GLY A 248 12.29 20.04 -5.16
C GLY A 248 10.77 20.11 -5.40
N ALA A 249 10.29 21.31 -5.69
CA ALA A 249 8.86 21.61 -5.84
C ALA A 249 8.17 20.68 -6.86
N SER A 250 7.10 20.04 -6.42
CA SER A 250 6.28 19.06 -7.12
C SER A 250 5.60 19.60 -8.39
N TYR A 251 5.46 18.72 -9.39
CA TYR A 251 4.80 18.90 -10.70
C TYR A 251 5.41 19.93 -11.66
N VAL A 252 5.72 21.15 -11.22
CA VAL A 252 6.41 22.17 -12.03
C VAL A 252 7.86 21.74 -12.35
N SER A 253 8.46 20.94 -11.46
CA SER A 253 9.76 20.30 -11.71
C SER A 253 9.71 19.28 -12.84
N TYR A 254 8.66 18.45 -12.97
CA TYR A 254 8.59 17.47 -14.07
C TYR A 254 8.54 18.14 -15.43
N GLN A 255 7.75 19.20 -15.59
CA GLN A 255 7.75 19.98 -16.83
C GLN A 255 9.12 20.62 -17.09
N ARG A 256 9.80 21.11 -16.04
CA ARG A 256 11.15 21.69 -16.17
C ARG A 256 12.20 20.64 -16.54
N SER A 257 12.18 19.48 -15.89
CA SER A 257 13.05 18.34 -16.14
C SER A 257 12.83 17.78 -17.53
N ALA A 258 11.57 17.59 -17.96
CA ALA A 258 11.23 17.19 -19.32
C ALA A 258 11.72 18.22 -20.35
N ARG A 259 11.58 19.53 -20.08
CA ARG A 259 12.12 20.59 -20.94
C ARG A 259 13.65 20.59 -20.99
N GLN A 260 14.33 20.37 -19.87
CA GLN A 260 15.80 20.26 -19.82
C GLN A 260 16.31 19.03 -20.56
N TRP A 261 15.64 17.89 -20.40
CA TRP A 261 15.93 16.67 -21.15
C TRP A 261 15.66 16.86 -22.66
N TRP A 262 14.59 17.58 -23.02
CA TRP A 262 14.23 17.85 -24.41
C TRP A 262 15.18 18.85 -25.09
N ALA A 263 15.75 19.80 -24.34
CA ALA A 263 16.58 20.88 -24.89
C ALA A 263 17.71 20.41 -25.82
N PRO A 264 18.58 19.43 -25.45
CA PRO A 264 19.62 18.94 -26.36
C PRO A 264 19.05 18.25 -27.60
N VAL A 265 17.94 17.50 -27.47
CA VAL A 265 17.25 16.84 -28.60
C VAL A 265 16.70 17.88 -29.56
N ASN A 266 16.00 18.89 -29.04
CA ASN A 266 15.44 19.99 -29.83
C ASN A 266 16.53 20.79 -30.55
N HIS A 267 17.65 21.07 -29.88
CA HIS A 267 18.78 21.73 -30.49
C HIS A 267 19.33 20.91 -31.67
N HIS A 268 19.49 19.60 -31.50
CA HIS A 268 19.93 18.71 -32.57
C HIS A 268 18.96 18.68 -33.76
N LEU A 269 17.64 18.62 -33.50
CA LEU A 269 16.62 18.65 -34.55
C LEU A 269 16.65 19.96 -35.35
N LEU A 270 16.84 21.10 -34.68
CA LEU A 270 16.92 22.41 -35.32
C LEU A 270 18.18 22.55 -36.19
N THR A 271 19.34 22.16 -35.68
CA THR A 271 20.63 22.28 -36.38
C THR A 271 20.68 21.39 -37.63
N ASN A 272 19.94 20.28 -37.66
CA ASN A 272 19.93 19.33 -38.77
C ASN A 272 18.69 19.43 -39.68
N GLY A 273 17.89 20.50 -39.55
CA GLY A 273 16.76 20.76 -40.46
C GLY A 273 15.57 19.82 -40.28
N PHE A 274 15.40 19.18 -39.13
CA PHE A 274 14.30 18.26 -38.83
C PHE A 274 13.09 18.92 -38.16
N ARG A 275 12.93 20.25 -38.31
CA ARG A 275 11.94 21.05 -37.58
C ARG A 275 10.49 20.60 -37.79
N ASP A 276 10.17 20.15 -39.00
CA ASP A 276 8.81 19.79 -39.42
C ASP A 276 8.58 18.28 -39.48
N ARG A 277 9.52 17.48 -38.95
CA ARG A 277 9.37 16.02 -38.91
C ARG A 277 8.53 15.61 -37.70
N PRO A 278 7.61 14.64 -37.87
CA PRO A 278 6.86 14.10 -36.75
C PRO A 278 7.82 13.43 -35.75
N ILE A 279 7.63 13.72 -34.47
CA ILE A 279 8.38 13.14 -33.36
C ILE A 279 7.48 12.11 -32.67
N TYR A 280 7.99 10.89 -32.53
CA TYR A 280 7.30 9.81 -31.84
C TYR A 280 8.02 9.50 -30.53
N PHE A 281 7.26 9.50 -29.43
CA PHE A 281 7.76 9.07 -28.13
C PHE A 281 7.38 7.60 -27.93
N ILE A 282 8.39 6.72 -27.91
CA ILE A 282 8.18 5.30 -27.68
C ILE A 282 8.57 4.98 -26.24
N SER A 283 7.57 4.64 -25.42
CA SER A 283 7.78 4.14 -24.07
C SER A 283 8.50 2.78 -24.13
N SER A 284 9.38 2.50 -23.17
CA SER A 284 9.94 1.15 -22.96
C SER A 284 8.89 0.15 -22.49
N ASN A 285 7.67 0.60 -22.17
CA ASN A 285 6.54 -0.24 -21.86
C ASN A 285 5.80 -0.60 -23.16
N THR A 286 6.00 -1.82 -23.65
CA THR A 286 5.48 -2.31 -24.95
C THR A 286 3.96 -2.37 -25.04
N HIS A 287 3.22 -2.22 -23.94
CA HIS A 287 1.76 -2.15 -23.93
C HIS A 287 1.18 -0.81 -24.40
N SER A 288 2.01 0.18 -24.70
CA SER A 288 1.59 1.53 -25.10
C SER A 288 1.52 1.75 -26.61
N ILE A 289 1.79 0.72 -27.42
CA ILE A 289 1.68 0.77 -28.89
C ILE A 289 0.42 0.01 -29.27
N VAL A 290 -0.61 0.74 -29.72
CA VAL A 290 -1.80 0.20 -30.39
C VAL A 290 -1.70 0.53 -31.87
#